data_AF-A0A535A3D1-F1
#
_entry.id   AF-A0A535A3D1-F1
#
_cell.length_a   1.000
_cell.length_b   1.000
_cell.length_c   1.000
_cell.angle_alpha   90.00
_cell.angle_beta   90.00
_cell.angle_gamma   90.00
#
_symmetry.space_group_name_H-M   'P 1'
#
loop_
_entity.id
_entity.type
_entity.pdbx_description
1 polymer ?
#
loop_
_entity_poly.entity_id
_entity_poly.type
_entity_poly.pdbx_seq_one_letter_code
_entity_poly.pdbx_strand_id
1 'polypeptide(L)' 'MRILHTMLRVGNLERSLRFYCDVLGMRPLRRKDYPGGRFTLAFVGYGD' A
#
# COMPACT_ATOMS: atom_id res chain seq x y z
N MET A 1 -5.41 23.02 4.08
CA MET A 1 -4.37 21.99 3.80
C MET A 1 -4.74 20.71 4.53
N ARG A 2 -4.50 19.53 3.92
CA ARG A 2 -4.68 18.23 4.60
C ARG A 2 -3.56 17.27 4.21
N ILE A 3 -3.27 16.31 5.08
CA ILE A 3 -2.35 15.20 4.80
C ILE A 3 -3.05 14.22 3.84
N LEU A 4 -2.32 13.74 2.83
CA LEU A 4 -2.85 12.80 1.84
C LEU A 4 -2.47 11.35 2.16
N HIS A 5 -1.19 11.08 2.42
CA HIS A 5 -0.68 9.73 2.70
C HIS A 5 0.73 9.80 3.31
N THR A 6 1.17 8.67 3.87
CA THR A 6 2.56 8.43 4.30
C THR A 6 3.12 7.27 3.49
N MET A 7 4.31 7.43 2.91
CA MET A 7 4.95 6.40 2.08
C MET A 7 6.01 5.64 2.88
N LEU A 8 5.88 4.31 2.92
CA LEU A 8 6.81 3.40 3.58
C LEU A 8 7.32 2.38 2.55
N ARG A 9 8.65 2.21 2.49
CA ARG A 9 9.26 1.15 1.66
C ARG A 9 9.25 -0.16 2.44
N VAL A 10 8.88 -1.24 1.76
CA VAL A 10 8.77 -2.59 2.36
C VAL A 10 9.57 -3.59 1.53
N GLY A 11 10.13 -4.61 2.19
CA GLY A 11 10.92 -5.65 1.51
C GLY A 11 10.07 -6.72 0.81
N ASN A 12 8.82 -6.90 1.22
CA ASN A 12 7.88 -7.86 0.60
C ASN A 12 6.47 -7.26 0.63
N LEU A 13 5.94 -6.93 -0.54
CA LEU A 13 4.65 -6.25 -0.67
C LEU A 13 3.48 -7.11 -0.19
N GLU A 14 3.44 -8.39 -0.57
CA GLU A 14 2.33 -9.29 -0.21
C GLU A 14 2.26 -9.53 1.30
N ARG A 15 3.42 -9.68 1.97
CA ARG A 15 3.47 -9.77 3.43
C ARG A 15 2.94 -8.49 4.09
N SER A 16 3.28 -7.32 3.54
CA SER A 16 2.76 -6.05 4.04
C SER A 16 1.27 -5.91 3.81
N LEU A 17 0.74 -6.30 2.65
CA LEU A 17 -0.69 -6.27 2.36
C LEU A 17 -1.48 -7.14 3.33
N ARG A 18 -1.02 -8.36 3.63
CA ARG A 18 -1.67 -9.21 4.64
C ARG A 18 -1.68 -8.55 6.02
N PHE A 19 -0.58 -7.91 6.41
CA PHE A 19 -0.55 -7.20 7.70
C PHE A 19 -1.53 -6.02 7.73
N TYR A 20 -1.48 -5.13 6.74
CA TYR A 20 -2.35 -3.96 6.72
C TYR A 20 -3.82 -4.32 6.50
N CYS A 21 -4.13 -5.30 5.65
CA CYS A 21 -5.50 -5.67 5.32
C CYS A 21 -6.09 -6.69 6.29
N ASP A 22 -5.41 -7.81 6.54
CA ASP A 22 -5.97 -8.90 7.34
C ASP A 22 -5.89 -8.62 8.84
N VAL A 23 -4.81 -7.98 9.31
CA VAL A 23 -4.60 -7.73 10.74
C VAL A 23 -5.14 -6.36 11.16
N LEU A 24 -4.84 -5.31 10.38
CA LEU A 24 -5.28 -3.95 10.72
C LEU A 24 -6.65 -3.60 10.12
N GLY A 25 -7.20 -4.42 9.21
CA GLY A 25 -8.52 -4.17 8.64
C GLY A 25 -8.55 -3.06 7.60
N MET A 26 -7.40 -2.66 7.04
CA MET A 26 -7.37 -1.75 5.89
C MET A 26 -7.82 -2.48 4.62
N ARG A 27 -8.05 -1.70 3.57
CA ARG A 27 -8.32 -2.24 2.23
C ARG A 27 -7.36 -1.66 1.21
N PRO A 28 -7.04 -2.41 0.14
CA PRO A 28 -6.30 -1.87 -0.98
C PRO A 28 -7.15 -0.83 -1.71
N LEU A 29 -6.63 0.40 -1.80
CA LEU A 29 -7.27 1.52 -2.49
C LEU A 29 -6.77 1.63 -3.93
N ARG A 30 -5.47 1.43 -4.13
CA ARG A 30 -4.83 1.50 -5.44
C ARG A 30 -3.57 0.67 -5.46
N ARG A 31 -3.39 -0.12 -6.51
CA ARG A 31 -2.14 -0.84 -6.81
C ARG A 31 -1.66 -0.45 -8.18
N LYS A 32 -0.36 -0.20 -8.33
CA LYS A 32 0.25 0.06 -9.63
C LYS A 32 1.67 -0.47 -9.70
N ASP A 33 1.92 -1.28 -10.71
CA ASP A 33 3.22 -1.85 -11.01
C ASP A 33 3.97 -0.97 -12.02
N TYR A 34 5.26 -0.79 -11.80
CA TYR A 34 6.15 -0.04 -12.69
C TYR A 34 7.32 -0.93 -13.10
N PRO A 35 7.16 -1.77 -14.13
CA PRO A 35 8.16 -2.78 -14.51
C PRO A 35 9.52 -2.16 -14.86
N GLY A 36 9.53 -1.04 -15.60
CA GLY A 36 10.76 -0.33 -15.94
C GLY A 36 11.48 0.29 -14.73
N GLY A 37 10.73 0.65 -13.69
CA GLY A 37 11.27 1.12 -12.42
C GLY A 37 11.62 0.00 -11.44
N ARG A 38 11.21 -1.24 -11.73
CA ARG A 38 11.31 -2.42 -10.84
C ARG A 38 10.73 -2.17 -9.44
N PHE A 39 9.57 -1.51 -9.37
CA PHE A 39 8.85 -1.31 -8.12
C PHE A 39 7.33 -1.39 -8.31
N THR A 40 6.64 -1.64 -7.20
CA THR A 40 5.18 -1.65 -7.10
C THR A 40 4.76 -0.70 -5.99
N LEU A 41 3.71 0.08 -6.26
CA LEU A 41 3.05 0.91 -5.25
C LEU A 41 1.70 0.28 -4.88
N ALA A 42 1.44 0.21 -3.58
CA ALA A 42 0.12 -0.11 -3.05
C ALA A 42 -0.27 0.95 -2.02
N PHE A 43 -1.43 1.56 -2.22
CA PHE A 43 -2.09 2.42 -1.26
C PHE A 43 -3.12 1.57 -0.51
N VAL A 44 -3.03 1.59 0.81
CA VAL A 44 -3.98 0.93 1.71
C VAL A 44 -4.50 1.97 2.69
N GLY A 45 -5.75 1.79 3.12
CA GLY A 45 -6.36 2.66 4.12
C GLY A 45 -7.77 2.20 4.47
N TYR A 46 -8.45 2.99 5.30
CA TYR A 46 -9.81 2.70 5.75
C TYR A 46 -10.89 3.43 4.93
N GLY A 47 -10.54 4.55 4.28
CA GLY A 47 -11.46 5.35 3.46
C GLY A 47 -11.58 4.87 2.01
N ASP A 48 -12.54 5.42 1.25
CA ASP A 48 -12.72 5.19 -0.20
C ASP A 48 -11.72 5.98 -1.04
#